data_AF-A0A7W8L4Z5-F1
#
_entry.id   AF-A0A7W8L4Z5-F1
#
_cell.length_a   1.000
_cell.length_b   1.000
_cell.length_c   1.000
_cell.angle_alpha   90.00
_cell.angle_beta   90.00
_cell.angle_gamma   90.00
#
_symmetry.space_group_name_H-M   'P 1'
#
loop_
_entity.id
_entity.type
_entity.pdbx_description
1 polymer ?
#
loop_
_entity_poly.entity_id
_entity_poly.type
_entity_poly.pdbx_seq_one_letter_code
_entity_poly.pdbx_strand_id
1 'polypeptide(L)'
;MFPPRSQGELLRWARGDNTQAEFAAVTGVHKSTLSRYESEKLGAPTHLINYCLARLADFVSDHSHTEAGLEGALDNARRTVVLLEGLAQK
;
A
#
# COMPACT_ATOMS: atom_id res chain seq x y z
N MET A 1 6.35 4.03 -8.52
CA MET A 1 5.24 3.65 -9.41
C MET A 1 4.42 2.59 -8.71
N PHE A 2 3.09 2.70 -8.73
CA PHE A 2 2.19 1.67 -8.18
C PHE A 2 1.34 1.08 -9.31
N PRO A 3 1.14 -0.25 -9.35
CA PRO A 3 1.81 -1.25 -8.52
C PRO A 3 3.30 -1.37 -8.88
N PRO A 4 4.17 -1.76 -7.93
CA PRO A 4 5.58 -2.04 -8.22
C PRO A 4 5.69 -3.22 -9.21
N ARG A 5 6.53 -3.08 -10.24
CA ARG A 5 6.69 -4.04 -11.34
C ARG A 5 8.01 -4.80 -11.32
N SER A 6 8.88 -4.47 -10.38
CA SER A 6 10.20 -5.07 -10.24
C SER A 6 10.56 -5.28 -8.77
N GLN A 7 11.60 -6.08 -8.49
CA GLN A 7 12.10 -6.27 -7.13
C GLN A 7 12.52 -4.93 -6.52
N GLY A 8 13.32 -4.14 -7.25
CA GLY A 8 13.80 -2.85 -6.77
C GLY A 8 12.68 -1.87 -6.51
N GLU A 9 11.63 -1.88 -7.35
CA GLU A 9 10.42 -1.10 -7.10
C GLU A 9 9.66 -1.57 -5.86
N LEU A 10 9.50 -2.89 -5.68
CA LEU A 10 8.80 -3.46 -4.53
C LEU A 10 9.52 -3.12 -3.22
N LEU A 11 10.86 -3.24 -3.18
CA LEU A 11 11.66 -2.91 -2.00
C LEU A 11 11.58 -1.42 -1.66
N ARG A 12 11.73 -0.54 -2.67
CA ARG A 12 11.62 0.92 -2.46
C ARG A 12 10.22 1.32 -2.02
N TRP A 13 9.19 0.71 -2.60
CA TRP A 13 7.80 0.93 -2.23
C TRP A 13 7.55 0.48 -0.78
N ALA A 14 7.96 -0.73 -0.39
CA ALA A 14 7.76 -1.26 0.96
C ALA A 14 8.57 -0.50 2.02
N ARG A 15 9.74 0.05 1.64
CA ARG A 15 10.54 0.91 2.50
C ARG A 15 9.87 2.26 2.78
N GLY A 16 9.18 2.84 1.79
CA GLY A 16 8.58 4.16 1.88
C GLY A 16 9.62 5.22 2.25
N ASP A 17 9.30 6.03 3.25
CA ASP A 17 10.18 7.12 3.72
C ASP A 17 11.31 6.65 4.65
N ASN A 18 11.32 5.39 5.08
CA ASN A 18 12.40 4.87 5.90
C ASN A 18 13.72 4.94 5.14
N THR A 19 14.80 5.24 5.85
CA THR A 19 16.15 5.11 5.29
C THR A 19 16.48 3.64 5.02
N GLN A 20 17.45 3.40 4.14
CA GLN A 20 17.96 2.04 3.91
C GLN A 20 18.49 1.39 5.20
N ALA A 21 19.02 2.18 6.14
CA ALA A 21 19.55 1.65 7.40
C ALA A 21 18.43 1.16 8.32
N GLU A 22 17.37 1.95 8.47
CA GLU A 22 16.19 1.59 9.28
C GLU A 22 15.48 0.37 8.71
N PHE A 23 15.25 0.36 7.39
CA PHE A 23 14.59 -0.76 6.73
C PHE A 23 15.40 -2.05 6.82
N ALA A 24 16.73 -1.95 6.66
CA ALA A 24 17.65 -3.06 6.84
C ALA A 24 17.58 -3.64 8.27
N ALA A 25 17.53 -2.76 9.28
CA ALA A 25 17.41 -3.18 10.67
C ALA A 25 16.08 -3.93 10.95
N VAL A 26 14.96 -3.44 10.41
CA VAL A 26 13.64 -4.06 10.58
C VAL A 26 13.56 -5.42 9.89
N THR A 27 14.17 -5.55 8.71
CA THR A 27 14.08 -6.76 7.88
C THR A 27 15.20 -7.77 8.13
N GLY A 28 16.18 -7.42 8.97
CA GLY A 28 17.30 -8.30 9.31
C GLY A 28 18.35 -8.47 8.20
N VAL A 29 18.37 -7.59 7.19
CA VAL A 29 19.39 -7.59 6.13
C VAL A 29 20.45 -6.53 6.39
N HIS A 30 21.60 -6.63 5.73
CA HIS A 30 22.61 -5.57 5.81
C HIS A 30 22.26 -4.40 4.87
N LYS A 31 22.54 -3.17 5.30
CA LYS A 31 22.34 -1.95 4.47
C LYS A 31 23.07 -2.03 3.12
N SER A 32 24.33 -2.52 3.13
CA SER A 32 25.16 -2.61 1.92
C SER A 32 24.58 -3.59 0.89
N THR A 33 23.97 -4.68 1.35
CA THR A 33 23.25 -5.63 0.48
C THR A 33 21.91 -5.06 0.02
N LEU A 34 21.19 -4.34 0.89
CA LEU A 34 19.91 -3.71 0.53
C LEU A 34 20.04 -2.76 -0.67
N SER A 35 21.07 -1.93 -0.70
CA SER A 35 21.33 -1.04 -1.85
C SER A 35 21.53 -1.80 -3.17
N ARG A 36 22.13 -3.00 -3.12
CA ARG A 36 22.29 -3.86 -4.30
C ARG A 36 21.00 -4.53 -4.71
N TYR A 37 20.13 -4.88 -3.75
CA TYR A 37 18.79 -5.40 -4.01
C TYR A 37 17.89 -4.36 -4.66
N GLU A 38 17.90 -3.12 -4.16
CA GLU A 38 17.09 -2.02 -4.69
C GLU A 38 17.54 -1.55 -6.08
N SER A 39 18.83 -1.68 -6.39
CA SER A 39 19.39 -1.41 -7.72
C SER A 39 19.40 -2.64 -8.64
N GLU A 40 18.84 -3.76 -8.18
CA GLU A 40 18.74 -5.03 -8.92
C GLU A 40 20.08 -5.60 -9.41
N LYS A 41 21.18 -5.15 -8.79
CA LYS A 41 22.51 -5.72 -8.98
C LYS A 41 22.67 -7.06 -8.27
N LEU A 42 21.76 -7.38 -7.34
CA LEU A 42 21.71 -8.63 -6.62
C LEU A 42 20.24 -9.00 -6.35
N GLY A 43 19.91 -10.29 -6.44
CA GLY A 43 18.59 -10.78 -6.03
C GLY A 43 18.41 -10.68 -4.52
N ALA A 44 17.25 -10.18 -4.07
CA ALA A 44 16.91 -10.13 -2.67
C ALA A 44 16.59 -11.54 -2.14
N PRO A 45 16.92 -11.85 -0.87
CA PRO A 45 16.55 -13.11 -0.28
C PRO A 45 15.02 -13.23 -0.15
N THR A 46 14.49 -14.44 -0.26
CA THR A 46 13.04 -14.70 -0.30
C THR A 46 12.30 -14.14 0.93
N HIS A 47 12.89 -14.18 2.12
CA HIS A 47 12.24 -13.64 3.32
C HIS A 47 11.99 -12.12 3.20
N LEU A 48 12.90 -11.37 2.56
CA LEU A 48 12.74 -9.94 2.33
C LEU A 48 11.64 -9.67 1.29
N ILE A 49 11.60 -10.48 0.22
CA ILE A 49 10.53 -10.40 -0.78
C ILE A 49 9.18 -10.66 -0.14
N ASN A 50 9.05 -11.73 0.65
CA ASN A 50 7.81 -12.10 1.33
C ASN A 50 7.35 -11.00 2.30
N TYR A 51 8.27 -10.39 3.04
CA TYR A 51 7.98 -9.24 3.90
C TYR A 51 7.39 -8.07 3.10
N CYS A 52 7.99 -7.72 1.96
CA CYS A 52 7.50 -6.63 1.11
C CYS A 52 6.14 -6.96 0.46
N LEU A 53 5.95 -8.22 0.05
CA LEU A 53 4.68 -8.69 -0.53
C LEU A 53 3.54 -8.68 0.49
N ALA A 54 3.80 -9.04 1.74
CA ALA A 54 2.81 -8.96 2.81
C ALA A 54 2.31 -7.51 2.99
N ARG A 55 3.23 -6.55 3.06
CA ARG A 55 2.86 -5.12 3.14
C ARG A 55 2.06 -4.65 1.91
N LEU A 56 2.40 -5.14 0.72
CA LEU A 56 1.66 -4.83 -0.51
C LEU A 56 0.24 -5.40 -0.45
N ALA A 57 0.09 -6.64 0.02
CA ALA A 57 -1.21 -7.26 0.22
C ALA A 57 -2.06 -6.46 1.22
N ASP A 58 -1.49 -6.12 2.39
CA ASP A 58 -2.17 -5.31 3.42
C ASP A 58 -2.63 -3.97 2.84
N PHE A 59 -1.75 -3.27 2.10
CA PHE A 59 -2.09 -2.00 1.47
C PHE A 59 -3.25 -2.12 0.47
N VAL A 60 -3.22 -3.14 -0.40
CA VAL A 60 -4.26 -3.37 -1.41
C VAL A 60 -5.58 -3.76 -0.75
N SER A 61 -5.54 -4.62 0.27
CA SER A 61 -6.70 -5.00 1.05
C SER A 61 -7.33 -3.78 1.73
N ASP A 62 -6.56 -2.96 2.44
CA ASP A 62 -7.08 -1.77 3.12
C ASP A 62 -7.67 -0.74 2.15
N HIS A 63 -7.03 -0.52 1.00
CA HIS A 63 -7.53 0.43 -0.01
C HIS A 63 -8.81 -0.06 -0.67
N SER A 64 -8.90 -1.36 -1.00
CA SER A 64 -10.12 -1.93 -1.58
C SER A 64 -11.32 -1.84 -0.62
N HIS A 65 -11.10 -2.04 0.68
CA HIS A 65 -12.14 -1.86 1.69
C HIS A 65 -12.54 -0.40 1.87
N THR A 66 -11.59 0.53 1.76
CA THR A 66 -11.83 1.96 1.89
C THR A 66 -12.63 2.51 0.70
N GLU A 67 -12.28 2.15 -0.54
CA GLU A 67 -13.04 2.57 -1.74
C GLU A 67 -14.47 2.02 -1.73
N ALA A 68 -14.64 0.73 -1.40
CA ALA A 68 -15.97 0.11 -1.30
C ALA A 68 -16.81 0.74 -0.17
N GLY A 69 -16.20 1.06 0.97
CA GLY A 69 -16.86 1.75 2.08
C GLY A 69 -17.27 3.18 1.74
N LEU A 70 -16.42 3.92 1.02
CA LEU A 70 -16.69 5.29 0.58
C LEU A 70 -17.85 5.34 -0.42
N GLU A 71 -17.89 4.44 -1.40
CA GLU A 71 -18.97 4.37 -2.38
C GLU A 71 -20.32 4.11 -1.70
N GLY A 72 -20.36 3.17 -0.75
CA GLY A 72 -21.56 2.89 0.05
C GLY A 72 -22.00 4.08 0.92
N ALA A 73 -21.05 4.81 1.51
CA ALA A 73 -21.34 6.01 2.29
C ALA A 73 -21.93 7.13 1.41
N LEU A 74 -21.41 7.31 0.20
CA LEU A 74 -21.92 8.30 -0.76
C LEU A 74 -23.32 7.94 -1.28
N ASP A 75 -23.60 6.67 -1.56
CA ASP A 75 -24.94 6.21 -1.94
C ASP A 75 -25.97 6.49 -0.83
N ASN A 76 -25.62 6.18 0.42
CA ASN A 76 -26.47 6.50 1.57
C ASN A 76 -26.70 8.01 1.74
N ALA A 77 -25.66 8.82 1.55
CA ALA A 77 -25.79 10.28 1.59
C ALA A 77 -26.76 10.80 0.51
N ARG A 78 -26.64 10.30 -0.73
CA ARG A 78 -27.56 10.66 -1.83
C ARG A 78 -29.01 10.31 -1.51
N ARG A 79 -29.25 9.09 -1.01
CA ARG A 79 -30.61 8.66 -0.63
C ARG A 79 -31.21 9.52 0.48
N THR A 80 -30.38 9.87 1.46
CA THR A 80 -30.79 10.75 2.57
C THR A 80 -31.18 12.13 2.06
N VAL A 81 -30.37 12.71 1.16
CA VAL A 81 -30.66 14.01 0.53
C VAL A 81 -31.97 13.97 -0.24
N VAL A 82 -32.18 12.95 -1.09
CA VAL A 82 -33.44 12.78 -1.83
C VAL A 82 -34.66 12.71 -0.90
N LEU A 83 -34.53 12.03 0.23
CA LEU A 83 -35.58 11.95 1.26
C LEU A 83 -35.90 13.33 1.86
N LEU A 84 -34.86 14.08 2.22
CA LEU A 84 -35.01 15.43 2.79
C LEU A 84 -35.62 16.41 1.78
N GLU A 85 -35.18 16.36 0.52
CA GLU A 85 -35.75 17.17 -0.57
C GLU A 85 -37.25 16.86 -0.77
N GLY A 86 -37.63 15.58 -0.75
CA GLY A 86 -39.04 15.17 -0.84
C GLY A 86 -39.89 15.62 0.35
N LEU A 87 -39.30 15.72 1.55
CA LEU A 87 -39.99 16.26 2.73
C LEU A 87 -40.10 17.79 2.69
N ALA A 88 -39.12 18.49 2.12
CA ALA A 88 -39.11 19.95 2.03
C ALA A 88 -40.09 20.50 0.97
N GLN A 89 -40.54 19.66 0.02
CA GLN A 89 -41.49 20.03 -1.04
C GLN A 89 -42.97 19.77 -0.67
N LYS A 90 -43.25 19.33 0.56
CA LYS A 90 -44.61 19.21 1.12
C LYS A 90 -44.94 20.36 2.05
#